data_AF-A0A6A4ZWG7-F1
#
_entry.id   AF-A0A6A4ZWG7-F1
#
_cell.length_a   1.000
_cell.length_b   1.000
_cell.length_c   1.000
_cell.angle_alpha   90.00
_cell.angle_beta   90.00
_cell.angle_gamma   90.00
#
_symmetry.space_group_name_H-M   'P 1'
#
loop_
_entity.id
_entity.type
_entity.pdbx_description
1 polymer ?
#
loop_
_entity_poly.entity_id
_entity_poly.type
_entity_poly.pdbx_seq_one_letter_code
_entity_poly.pdbx_strand_id
1 'polypeptide(L)'
;LQNQALKNLVSRTDLINNDNILGIQVSSEALYRYYVLGPGSDRRGIDTVVGYLRTVQSYLRDHDLTFPVVISDNMDMYTKFPELYDEVDVVAVNQFSFRESKTAEEGAHFTFKRFQEQETRAKRAGKLILLHETGWSTAGESPKVREASPRAQGVFTQDFLTLAARQNLNAFYYGAFDLPFNPTEIERNFGIHYANRTLKPGVKAVHVGAPLQAVRLWAGGNVIKAHRHWNADDSVNEKFGRVYAAKPSVGPLGVLDDEIWLWDAASSILYSKSSNQCLDSYGDLNTQTLHTYDCSKVNHNQKWSVANGNIASQNDANFCIDVDVNRPTTPDGNLVVAMYRCNGHPNQLISMVPAADEPLEIGIKTNGGVLTEWYGKVTWETSRKDNADCHQWFYDPVTQLIASKSHRGMCLDAYERKNYGVVHLYSCNATNVNQKWVVNDITGQIHHATHIGFCLDGPDNANGLVHLWSCYKTEANQKWSIKPVKA
;
A
#
# COMPACT_ATOMS: atom_id res chain seq x y z
N LEU A 1 -9.20 18.31 30.95
CA LEU A 1 -7.81 18.84 31.08
C LEU A 1 -7.04 18.74 29.76
N GLN A 2 -6.88 17.57 29.16
CA GLN A 2 -6.12 17.39 27.91
C GLN A 2 -6.64 18.21 26.71
N ASN A 3 -7.97 18.25 26.48
CA ASN A 3 -8.54 19.10 25.42
C ASN A 3 -8.20 20.60 25.64
N GLN A 4 -8.29 21.09 26.89
CA GLN A 4 -7.90 22.48 27.17
C GLN A 4 -6.40 22.71 26.93
N ALA A 5 -5.54 21.73 27.20
CA ALA A 5 -4.12 21.82 26.90
C ALA A 5 -3.87 21.91 25.39
N LEU A 6 -4.56 21.11 24.57
CA LEU A 6 -4.52 21.22 23.11
C LEU A 6 -4.95 22.62 22.64
N LYS A 7 -6.10 23.11 23.14
CA LYS A 7 -6.59 24.46 22.80
C LYS A 7 -5.58 25.54 23.16
N ASN A 8 -4.95 25.44 24.33
CA ASN A 8 -3.90 26.37 24.73
C ASN A 8 -2.66 26.27 23.84
N LEU A 9 -2.25 25.07 23.41
CA LEU A 9 -1.11 24.90 22.50
C LEU A 9 -1.39 25.55 21.14
N VAL A 10 -2.56 25.27 20.54
CA VAL A 10 -2.96 25.83 19.24
C VAL A 10 -3.12 27.35 19.31
N SER A 11 -3.76 27.89 20.35
CA SER A 11 -4.07 29.32 20.43
C SER A 11 -2.92 30.20 20.92
N ARG A 12 -1.93 29.65 21.63
CA ARG A 12 -0.88 30.46 22.29
C ARG A 12 0.50 30.27 21.68
N THR A 13 0.64 29.38 20.69
CA THR A 13 1.94 29.10 20.08
C THR A 13 1.78 29.00 18.57
N ASP A 14 2.71 29.60 17.83
CA ASP A 14 2.85 29.35 16.37
C ASP A 14 3.55 28.00 16.11
N LEU A 15 3.78 27.20 17.16
CA LEU A 15 4.46 25.91 17.11
C LEU A 15 3.57 24.78 16.58
N ILE A 16 2.26 25.00 16.44
CA ILE A 16 1.34 24.02 15.86
C ILE A 16 0.78 24.60 14.57
N ASN A 17 1.29 24.14 13.43
CA ASN A 17 0.82 24.55 12.11
C ASN A 17 0.83 23.37 11.12
N ASN A 18 0.37 23.62 9.90
CA ASN A 18 0.24 22.59 8.86
C ASN A 18 1.59 22.08 8.31
N ASP A 19 2.69 22.80 8.55
CA ASP A 19 4.00 22.47 8.02
C ASP A 19 4.85 21.65 9.01
N ASN A 20 4.56 21.75 10.31
CA ASN A 20 5.38 21.11 11.35
C ASN A 20 4.68 19.98 12.13
N ILE A 21 3.36 19.79 11.94
CA ILE A 21 2.61 18.69 12.54
C ILE A 21 2.19 17.68 11.48
N LEU A 22 2.61 16.44 11.66
CA LEU A 22 2.23 15.33 10.78
C LEU A 22 0.79 14.84 11.04
N GLY A 23 0.33 14.90 12.28
CA GLY A 23 -1.00 14.48 12.69
C GLY A 23 -1.19 14.47 14.20
N ILE A 24 -2.44 14.32 14.65
CA ILE A 24 -2.81 14.19 16.06
C ILE A 24 -3.47 12.84 16.31
N GLN A 25 -2.96 12.14 17.30
CA GLN A 25 -3.54 10.89 17.79
C GLN A 25 -4.35 11.20 19.06
N VAL A 26 -5.65 10.93 19.03
CA VAL A 26 -6.56 11.19 20.16
C VAL A 26 -6.54 10.05 21.18
N SER A 27 -6.22 8.83 20.73
CA SER A 27 -6.03 7.66 21.58
C SER A 27 -5.07 6.64 20.96
N SER A 28 -4.36 5.88 21.81
CA SER A 28 -3.61 4.67 21.45
C SER A 28 -4.10 3.48 22.28
N GLU A 29 -4.55 2.41 21.62
CA GLU A 29 -5.01 1.15 22.23
C GLU A 29 -6.11 1.29 23.31
N ALA A 30 -6.85 2.40 23.31
CA ALA A 30 -7.85 2.68 24.33
C ALA A 30 -9.03 1.69 24.25
N LEU A 31 -9.44 1.32 23.03
CA LEU A 31 -10.50 0.35 22.80
C LEU A 31 -10.02 -1.05 23.17
N TYR A 32 -8.81 -1.44 22.77
CA TYR A 32 -8.24 -2.73 23.17
C TYR A 32 -8.19 -2.86 24.70
N ARG A 33 -7.70 -1.84 25.40
CA ARG A 33 -7.63 -1.83 26.87
C ARG A 33 -8.99 -1.88 27.53
N TYR A 34 -10.01 -1.22 26.96
CA TYR A 34 -11.36 -1.24 27.52
C TYR A 34 -12.10 -2.56 27.26
N TYR A 35 -12.07 -3.05 26.01
CA TYR A 35 -12.89 -4.17 25.53
C TYR A 35 -12.25 -5.55 25.63
N VAL A 36 -10.91 -5.62 25.70
CA VAL A 36 -10.19 -6.91 25.72
C VAL A 36 -9.50 -7.13 27.06
N LEU A 37 -8.84 -6.11 27.60
CA LEU A 37 -8.19 -6.21 28.92
C LEU A 37 -9.11 -5.78 30.07
N GLY A 38 -10.08 -4.92 29.77
CA GLY A 38 -11.01 -4.35 30.73
C GLY A 38 -12.38 -5.03 30.71
N PRO A 39 -13.31 -4.54 31.56
CA PRO A 39 -14.66 -5.08 31.67
C PRO A 39 -15.62 -4.56 30.59
N GLY A 40 -15.12 -3.82 29.59
CA GLY A 40 -15.95 -3.12 28.62
C GLY A 40 -16.71 -4.08 27.71
N SER A 41 -18.04 -3.99 27.73
CA SER A 41 -18.93 -4.76 26.83
C SER A 41 -20.01 -3.88 26.17
N ASP A 42 -20.10 -2.61 26.58
CA ASP A 42 -21.06 -1.62 26.09
C ASP A 42 -20.45 -0.64 25.08
N ARG A 43 -21.24 0.28 24.54
CA ARG A 43 -20.74 1.28 23.57
C ARG A 43 -19.97 2.45 24.18
N ARG A 44 -19.87 2.56 25.52
CA ARG A 44 -19.26 3.76 26.15
C ARG A 44 -17.83 3.99 25.71
N GLY A 45 -17.04 2.93 25.52
CA GLY A 45 -15.66 3.02 25.05
C GLY A 45 -15.56 3.68 23.67
N ILE A 46 -16.23 3.09 22.67
CA ILE A 46 -16.23 3.60 21.29
C ILE A 46 -16.85 5.00 21.19
N ASP A 47 -18.00 5.23 21.83
CA ASP A 47 -18.69 6.52 21.76
C ASP A 47 -17.84 7.64 22.40
N THR A 48 -17.07 7.32 23.44
CA THR A 48 -16.16 8.29 24.10
C THR A 48 -15.00 8.67 23.17
N VAL A 49 -14.29 7.70 22.59
CA VAL A 49 -13.12 8.02 21.75
C VAL A 49 -13.52 8.73 20.44
N VAL A 50 -14.64 8.35 19.84
CA VAL A 50 -15.20 9.05 18.66
C VAL A 50 -15.65 10.47 19.04
N GLY A 51 -16.28 10.65 20.20
CA GLY A 51 -16.64 11.98 20.70
C GLY A 51 -15.43 12.89 20.87
N TYR A 52 -14.32 12.36 21.41
CA TYR A 52 -13.07 13.12 21.52
C TYR A 52 -12.43 13.39 20.15
N LEU A 53 -12.44 12.42 19.24
CA LEU A 53 -11.96 12.59 17.88
C LEU A 53 -12.66 13.76 17.19
N ARG A 54 -13.99 13.76 17.17
CA ARG A 54 -14.81 14.82 16.55
C ARG A 54 -14.57 16.19 17.20
N THR A 55 -14.41 16.22 18.52
CA THR A 55 -14.10 17.46 19.25
C THR A 55 -12.77 18.05 18.79
N VAL A 56 -11.74 17.20 18.64
CA VAL A 56 -10.41 17.62 18.19
C VAL A 56 -10.43 18.02 16.73
N GLN A 57 -11.04 17.22 15.85
CA GLN A 57 -11.22 17.54 14.43
C GLN A 57 -11.88 18.90 14.25
N SER A 58 -13.06 19.12 14.84
CA SER A 58 -13.78 20.40 14.73
C SER A 58 -12.91 21.56 15.17
N TYR A 59 -12.28 21.45 16.35
CA TYR A 59 -11.45 22.53 16.87
C TYR A 59 -10.27 22.88 15.96
N LEU A 60 -9.59 21.88 15.38
CA LEU A 60 -8.48 22.11 14.47
C LEU A 60 -8.94 22.71 13.15
N ARG A 61 -10.04 22.23 12.57
CA ARG A 61 -10.59 22.75 11.31
C ARG A 61 -11.10 24.19 11.47
N ASP A 62 -11.67 24.54 12.62
CA ASP A 62 -12.05 25.92 12.96
C ASP A 62 -10.85 26.89 13.03
N HIS A 63 -9.62 26.37 13.06
CA HIS A 63 -8.37 27.15 13.06
C HIS A 63 -7.54 26.90 11.78
N ASP A 64 -8.17 26.43 10.70
CA ASP A 64 -7.52 26.15 9.40
C ASP A 64 -6.35 25.15 9.47
N LEU A 65 -6.32 24.32 10.52
CA LEU A 65 -5.35 23.24 10.68
C LEU A 65 -5.91 21.97 10.04
N THR A 66 -5.24 21.48 8.99
CA THR A 66 -5.74 20.41 8.12
C THR A 66 -5.02 19.07 8.34
N PHE A 67 -4.01 18.99 9.21
CA PHE A 67 -3.32 17.72 9.50
C PHE A 67 -4.29 16.66 10.07
N PRO A 68 -4.05 15.37 9.80
CA PRO A 68 -4.97 14.29 10.14
C PRO A 68 -5.11 14.10 11.65
N VAL A 69 -6.32 13.77 12.08
CA VAL A 69 -6.67 13.33 13.43
C VAL A 69 -7.10 11.88 13.38
N VAL A 70 -6.51 11.05 14.24
CA VAL A 70 -6.69 9.60 14.21
C VAL A 70 -6.97 9.02 15.59
N ILE A 71 -7.59 7.84 15.58
CA ILE A 71 -7.62 6.89 16.69
C ILE A 71 -6.67 5.76 16.30
N SER A 72 -5.60 5.54 17.03
CA SER A 72 -4.77 4.35 16.80
C SER A 72 -5.17 3.25 17.77
N ASP A 73 -5.46 2.09 17.22
CA ASP A 73 -5.79 0.91 18.02
C ASP A 73 -5.35 -0.34 17.26
N ASN A 74 -5.48 -1.50 17.87
CA ASN A 74 -5.12 -2.72 17.19
C ASN A 74 -6.11 -3.03 16.04
N MET A 75 -5.67 -3.87 15.10
CA MET A 75 -6.49 -4.24 13.93
C MET A 75 -7.81 -4.93 14.32
N ASP A 76 -7.85 -5.65 15.45
CA ASP A 76 -9.08 -6.29 15.94
C ASP A 76 -10.14 -5.26 16.36
N MET A 77 -9.75 -4.11 16.90
CA MET A 77 -10.69 -3.05 17.28
C MET A 77 -11.27 -2.34 16.06
N TYR A 78 -10.51 -2.15 14.98
CA TYR A 78 -11.06 -1.69 13.71
C TYR A 78 -12.03 -2.70 13.09
N THR A 79 -11.73 -4.01 13.18
CA THR A 79 -12.67 -5.06 12.77
C THR A 79 -13.93 -5.08 13.64
N LYS A 80 -13.80 -4.87 14.95
CA LYS A 80 -14.93 -4.87 15.89
C LYS A 80 -15.83 -3.63 15.75
N PHE A 81 -15.24 -2.47 15.44
CA PHE A 81 -15.92 -1.18 15.33
C PHE A 81 -15.70 -0.56 13.93
N PRO A 82 -16.35 -1.10 12.89
CA PRO A 82 -16.16 -0.62 11.53
C PRO A 82 -16.61 0.84 11.32
N GLU A 83 -17.37 1.43 12.24
CA GLU A 83 -17.67 2.86 12.18
C GLU A 83 -16.40 3.73 12.23
N LEU A 84 -15.30 3.25 12.82
CA LEU A 84 -14.04 3.99 12.92
C LEU A 84 -13.49 4.41 11.55
N TYR A 85 -13.68 3.59 10.51
CA TYR A 85 -13.18 3.86 9.16
C TYR A 85 -13.74 5.15 8.55
N ASP A 86 -15.00 5.48 8.85
CA ASP A 86 -15.64 6.69 8.33
C ASP A 86 -15.33 7.92 9.21
N GLU A 87 -15.03 7.73 10.51
CA GLU A 87 -14.79 8.81 11.47
C GLU A 87 -13.38 9.41 11.40
N VAL A 88 -12.36 8.58 11.24
CA VAL A 88 -10.95 9.03 11.26
C VAL A 88 -10.54 9.71 9.96
N ASP A 89 -9.59 10.65 10.01
CA ASP A 89 -9.02 11.23 8.80
C ASP A 89 -8.15 10.20 8.04
N VAL A 90 -7.57 9.25 8.78
CA VAL A 90 -6.70 8.18 8.31
C VAL A 90 -6.87 6.98 9.21
N VAL A 91 -6.91 5.79 8.63
CA VAL A 91 -6.93 4.54 9.41
C VAL A 91 -5.55 4.33 10.02
N ALA A 92 -5.47 4.31 11.35
CA ALA A 92 -4.22 4.17 12.08
C ALA A 92 -4.26 2.88 12.88
N VAL A 93 -3.52 1.86 12.45
CA VAL A 93 -3.55 0.53 13.08
C VAL A 93 -2.25 0.21 13.78
N ASN A 94 -2.32 -0.48 14.92
CA ASN A 94 -1.16 -1.02 15.63
C ASN A 94 -1.09 -2.54 15.41
N GLN A 95 0.11 -3.08 15.21
CA GLN A 95 0.34 -4.52 15.06
C GLN A 95 1.67 -4.94 15.68
N PHE A 96 1.60 -5.79 16.71
CA PHE A 96 2.76 -6.39 17.37
C PHE A 96 2.71 -7.91 17.27
N SER A 97 3.18 -8.46 16.14
CA SER A 97 3.11 -9.90 15.84
C SER A 97 3.76 -10.79 16.91
N PHE A 98 4.81 -10.31 17.57
CA PHE A 98 5.46 -11.05 18.66
C PHE A 98 4.54 -11.27 19.88
N ARG A 99 3.52 -10.42 20.10
CA ARG A 99 2.49 -10.58 21.15
C ARG A 99 1.39 -11.57 20.77
N GLU A 100 1.46 -12.14 19.58
CA GLU A 100 0.56 -13.17 19.07
C GLU A 100 1.31 -14.49 18.83
N SER A 101 2.36 -14.72 19.62
CA SER A 101 3.16 -15.94 19.63
C SER A 101 3.79 -16.27 18.26
N LYS A 102 4.16 -15.23 17.49
CA LYS A 102 4.91 -15.38 16.24
C LYS A 102 6.42 -15.33 16.48
N THR A 103 7.19 -16.06 15.67
CA THR A 103 8.64 -15.85 15.58
C THR A 103 8.97 -14.60 14.75
N ALA A 104 10.20 -14.13 14.84
CA ALA A 104 10.67 -12.97 14.08
C ALA A 104 10.58 -13.20 12.57
N GLU A 105 10.87 -14.42 12.10
CA GLU A 105 10.77 -14.82 10.69
C GLU A 105 9.31 -14.83 10.20
N GLU A 106 8.35 -15.18 11.05
CA GLU A 106 6.92 -15.14 10.72
C GLU A 106 6.33 -13.72 10.78
N GLY A 107 6.95 -12.86 11.60
CA GLY A 107 6.35 -11.61 12.09
C GLY A 107 5.91 -10.65 10.99
N ALA A 108 6.77 -10.40 10.00
CA ALA A 108 6.47 -9.45 8.92
C ALA A 108 5.36 -9.96 7.98
N HIS A 109 5.42 -11.24 7.58
CA HIS A 109 4.38 -11.83 6.72
C HIS A 109 3.02 -11.84 7.45
N PHE A 110 3.01 -12.20 8.74
CA PHE A 110 1.80 -12.15 9.55
C PHE A 110 1.24 -10.72 9.68
N THR A 111 2.11 -9.71 9.86
CA THR A 111 1.72 -8.30 9.85
C THR A 111 1.04 -7.92 8.53
N PHE A 112 1.62 -8.29 7.38
CA PHE A 112 1.03 -7.99 6.07
C PHE A 112 -0.34 -8.65 5.88
N LYS A 113 -0.47 -9.93 6.25
CA LYS A 113 -1.74 -10.65 6.17
C LYS A 113 -2.84 -9.92 6.93
N ARG A 114 -2.57 -9.46 8.16
CA ARG A 114 -3.57 -8.69 8.95
C ARG A 114 -3.80 -7.29 8.38
N PHE A 115 -2.72 -6.63 7.93
CA PHE A 115 -2.79 -5.28 7.39
C PHE A 115 -3.64 -5.20 6.11
N GLN A 116 -3.52 -6.17 5.20
CA GLN A 116 -4.24 -6.18 3.93
C GLN A 116 -5.77 -6.19 4.09
N GLU A 117 -6.29 -6.83 5.15
CA GLU A 117 -7.71 -6.77 5.52
C GLU A 117 -8.12 -5.32 5.76
N GLN A 118 -7.40 -4.65 6.66
CA GLN A 118 -7.71 -3.28 7.09
C GLN A 118 -7.45 -2.26 5.97
N GLU A 119 -6.46 -2.50 5.12
CA GLU A 119 -6.20 -1.71 3.92
C GLU A 119 -7.37 -1.75 2.93
N THR A 120 -7.94 -2.94 2.71
CA THR A 120 -9.09 -3.10 1.81
C THR A 120 -10.31 -2.33 2.34
N ARG A 121 -10.55 -2.38 3.66
CA ARG A 121 -11.60 -1.59 4.33
C ARG A 121 -11.33 -0.09 4.27
N ALA A 122 -10.10 0.33 4.50
CA ALA A 122 -9.69 1.72 4.39
C ALA A 122 -9.93 2.27 2.97
N LYS A 123 -9.52 1.50 1.94
CA LYS A 123 -9.80 1.84 0.54
C LYS A 123 -11.30 2.00 0.29
N ARG A 124 -12.15 1.06 0.74
CA ARG A 124 -13.64 1.17 0.63
C ARG A 124 -14.21 2.39 1.35
N ALA A 125 -13.58 2.79 2.47
CA ALA A 125 -13.93 3.99 3.21
C ALA A 125 -13.37 5.28 2.59
N GLY A 126 -12.58 5.20 1.50
CA GLY A 126 -11.94 6.34 0.86
C GLY A 126 -10.84 6.96 1.73
N LYS A 127 -10.13 6.13 2.50
CA LYS A 127 -9.10 6.56 3.45
C LYS A 127 -7.76 5.91 3.13
N LEU A 128 -6.69 6.64 3.43
CA LEU A 128 -5.37 6.05 3.58
C LEU A 128 -5.29 5.24 4.89
N ILE A 129 -4.32 4.33 4.96
CA ILE A 129 -4.01 3.54 6.15
C ILE A 129 -2.52 3.67 6.51
N LEU A 130 -2.22 3.72 7.81
CA LEU A 130 -0.89 3.81 8.38
C LEU A 130 -0.72 2.74 9.47
N LEU A 131 0.43 2.09 9.51
CA LEU A 131 0.81 1.23 10.63
C LEU A 131 1.48 2.08 11.72
N HIS A 132 0.72 2.47 12.73
CA HIS A 132 1.15 3.43 13.76
C HIS A 132 2.15 2.86 14.76
N GLU A 133 2.05 1.58 15.08
CA GLU A 133 2.99 0.97 16.02
C GLU A 133 3.25 -0.48 15.61
N THR A 134 4.52 -0.80 15.45
CA THR A 134 5.02 -2.18 15.34
C THR A 134 6.44 -2.26 15.85
N GLY A 135 6.91 -3.44 16.22
CA GLY A 135 8.29 -3.61 16.66
C GLY A 135 8.51 -4.94 17.35
N TRP A 136 9.76 -5.17 17.74
CA TRP A 136 10.17 -6.37 18.44
C TRP A 136 11.05 -6.03 19.63
N SER A 137 10.76 -6.62 20.78
CA SER A 137 11.60 -6.42 21.97
C SER A 137 12.83 -7.31 21.95
N THR A 138 13.94 -6.79 22.47
CA THR A 138 15.21 -7.53 22.57
C THR A 138 15.32 -8.42 23.80
N ALA A 139 14.37 -8.36 24.74
CA ALA A 139 14.37 -9.20 25.93
C ALA A 139 12.97 -9.27 26.56
N GLY A 140 12.84 -10.15 27.56
CA GLY A 140 11.63 -10.32 28.34
C GLY A 140 10.74 -11.47 27.88
N GLU A 141 9.99 -12.00 28.84
CA GLU A 141 9.14 -13.16 28.65
C GLU A 141 7.68 -12.83 28.96
N SER A 142 6.77 -13.47 28.22
CA SER A 142 5.33 -13.40 28.47
C SER A 142 4.67 -14.64 27.88
N PRO A 143 3.58 -15.18 28.46
CA PRO A 143 2.89 -16.35 27.91
C PRO A 143 2.41 -16.19 26.46
N LYS A 144 2.26 -14.95 25.97
CA LYS A 144 1.83 -14.64 24.61
C LYS A 144 2.98 -14.34 23.65
N VAL A 145 4.22 -14.37 24.13
CA VAL A 145 5.43 -14.05 23.37
C VAL A 145 6.23 -15.31 23.13
N ARG A 146 6.50 -15.61 21.85
CA ARG A 146 7.26 -16.78 21.45
C ARG A 146 8.77 -16.58 21.63
N GLU A 147 9.26 -15.41 21.26
CA GLU A 147 10.66 -15.04 21.43
C GLU A 147 10.84 -13.52 21.52
N ALA A 148 11.78 -13.09 22.37
CA ALA A 148 12.29 -11.72 22.43
C ALA A 148 13.80 -11.81 22.65
N SER A 149 14.57 -11.37 21.66
CA SER A 149 16.03 -11.45 21.70
C SER A 149 16.65 -10.42 20.75
N PRO A 150 17.94 -10.08 20.92
CA PRO A 150 18.63 -9.21 19.96
C PRO A 150 18.61 -9.74 18.52
N ARG A 151 18.69 -11.08 18.35
CA ARG A 151 18.55 -11.74 17.04
C ARG A 151 17.16 -11.50 16.47
N ALA A 152 16.12 -11.78 17.25
CA ALA A 152 14.74 -11.67 16.82
C ALA A 152 14.38 -10.23 16.39
N GLN A 153 14.84 -9.22 17.15
CA GLN A 153 14.65 -7.82 16.73
C GLN A 153 15.37 -7.49 15.43
N GLY A 154 16.60 -7.98 15.23
CA GLY A 154 17.32 -7.79 13.96
C GLY A 154 16.59 -8.40 12.76
N VAL A 155 16.16 -9.66 12.89
CA VAL A 155 15.42 -10.40 11.86
C VAL A 155 14.10 -9.70 11.53
N PHE A 156 13.26 -9.44 12.54
CA PHE A 156 11.98 -8.77 12.30
C PHE A 156 12.16 -7.39 11.68
N THR A 157 13.13 -6.60 12.15
CA THR A 157 13.38 -5.25 11.59
C THR A 157 13.82 -5.33 10.13
N GLN A 158 14.69 -6.27 9.77
CA GLN A 158 15.08 -6.49 8.37
C GLN A 158 13.87 -6.83 7.50
N ASP A 159 13.09 -7.82 7.93
CA ASP A 159 11.96 -8.33 7.14
C ASP A 159 10.82 -7.30 7.07
N PHE A 160 10.54 -6.60 8.16
CA PHE A 160 9.53 -5.56 8.23
C PHE A 160 9.88 -4.35 7.36
N LEU A 161 11.12 -3.84 7.42
CA LEU A 161 11.51 -2.70 6.57
C LEU A 161 11.56 -3.11 5.09
N THR A 162 11.92 -4.35 4.79
CA THR A 162 11.84 -4.91 3.42
C THR A 162 10.40 -4.98 2.94
N LEU A 163 9.48 -5.46 3.79
CA LEU A 163 8.05 -5.48 3.53
C LEU A 163 7.52 -4.05 3.28
N ALA A 164 7.84 -3.12 4.17
CA ALA A 164 7.36 -1.75 4.08
C ALA A 164 7.81 -1.07 2.77
N ALA A 165 9.06 -1.28 2.36
CA ALA A 165 9.57 -0.76 1.09
C ALA A 165 8.91 -1.41 -0.15
N ARG A 166 8.62 -2.72 -0.12
CA ARG A 166 7.97 -3.42 -1.23
C ARG A 166 6.50 -3.05 -1.39
N GLN A 167 5.81 -2.90 -0.26
CA GLN A 167 4.37 -2.71 -0.21
C GLN A 167 3.97 -1.23 -0.10
N ASN A 168 4.93 -0.32 0.06
CA ASN A 168 4.68 1.09 0.37
C ASN A 168 3.85 1.27 1.65
N LEU A 169 4.15 0.46 2.68
CA LEU A 169 3.53 0.62 3.98
C LEU A 169 4.14 1.84 4.67
N ASN A 170 3.31 2.86 4.88
CA ASN A 170 3.65 3.94 5.77
C ASN A 170 3.53 3.42 7.21
N ALA A 171 4.64 3.42 7.93
CA ALA A 171 4.71 2.81 9.24
C ALA A 171 5.61 3.57 10.22
N PHE A 172 5.30 3.48 11.51
CA PHE A 172 6.16 3.92 12.59
C PHE A 172 6.60 2.71 13.42
N TYR A 173 7.90 2.64 13.68
CA TYR A 173 8.49 1.59 14.51
C TYR A 173 8.47 2.03 15.97
N TYR A 174 7.93 1.18 16.85
CA TYR A 174 7.73 1.47 18.26
C TYR A 174 9.04 1.43 19.04
N GLY A 175 9.44 2.63 19.49
CA GLY A 175 10.52 2.88 20.42
C GLY A 175 11.84 3.31 19.76
N ALA A 176 12.18 4.60 19.85
CA ALA A 176 13.52 5.05 19.45
C ALA A 176 14.60 4.55 20.42
N PHE A 177 14.31 4.55 21.73
CA PHE A 177 15.24 4.19 22.80
C PHE A 177 14.59 3.21 23.77
N ASP A 178 15.40 2.30 24.31
CA ASP A 178 15.01 1.53 25.49
C ASP A 178 14.69 2.45 26.66
N LEU A 179 13.72 2.03 27.47
CA LEU A 179 13.27 2.82 28.62
C LEU A 179 14.27 2.68 29.78
N PRO A 180 14.66 3.77 30.47
CA PRO A 180 15.57 3.70 31.61
C PRO A 180 14.87 3.28 32.92
N PHE A 181 13.54 3.18 32.90
CA PHE A 181 12.71 2.81 34.07
C PHE A 181 12.08 1.42 33.89
N ASN A 182 11.34 0.97 34.91
CA ASN A 182 10.89 -0.42 35.01
C ASN A 182 9.36 -0.61 34.81
N PRO A 183 8.84 -0.58 33.57
CA PRO A 183 7.48 -1.01 33.28
C PRO A 183 7.39 -2.54 33.29
N THR A 184 7.91 -3.20 32.26
CA THR A 184 8.18 -4.65 32.20
C THR A 184 9.48 -4.87 31.44
N GLU A 185 10.06 -6.07 31.46
CA GLU A 185 11.27 -6.35 30.70
C GLU A 185 11.04 -6.18 29.18
N ILE A 186 9.88 -6.61 28.67
CA ILE A 186 9.49 -6.41 27.28
C ILE A 186 9.43 -4.93 26.93
N GLU A 187 8.66 -4.15 27.69
CA GLU A 187 8.49 -2.70 27.45
C GLU A 187 9.82 -1.93 27.54
N ARG A 188 10.71 -2.36 28.44
CA ARG A 188 12.01 -1.72 28.62
C ARG A 188 12.91 -1.86 27.38
N ASN A 189 12.80 -2.98 26.67
CA ASN A 189 13.79 -3.43 25.68
C ASN A 189 13.31 -3.34 24.21
N PHE A 190 12.27 -2.55 23.92
CA PHE A 190 11.72 -2.34 22.57
C PHE A 190 12.53 -1.41 21.67
N GLY A 191 13.32 -0.52 22.27
CA GLY A 191 14.00 0.54 21.53
C GLY A 191 14.87 -0.02 20.41
N ILE A 192 14.96 0.70 19.30
CA ILE A 192 15.98 0.42 18.28
C ILE A 192 17.39 0.85 18.74
N HIS A 193 17.46 1.76 19.71
CA HIS A 193 18.67 2.10 20.46
C HIS A 193 18.56 1.61 21.90
N TYR A 194 19.69 1.37 22.54
CA TYR A 194 19.76 1.28 23.99
C TYR A 194 19.44 2.63 24.65
N ALA A 195 19.20 2.63 25.97
CA ALA A 195 18.92 3.85 26.74
C ALA A 195 20.06 4.89 26.67
N ASN A 196 21.30 4.45 26.41
CA ASN A 196 22.46 5.32 26.19
C ASN A 196 22.54 5.90 24.76
N ARG A 197 21.49 5.74 23.95
CA ARG A 197 21.39 6.20 22.56
C ARG A 197 22.32 5.50 21.56
N THR A 198 22.95 4.39 21.94
CA THR A 198 23.71 3.56 21.00
C THR A 198 22.75 2.67 20.21
N LEU A 199 22.83 2.70 18.87
CA LEU A 199 22.00 1.87 17.99
C LEU A 199 22.30 0.40 18.23
N LYS A 200 21.27 -0.43 18.36
CA LYS A 200 21.44 -1.85 18.63
C LYS A 200 22.08 -2.57 17.44
N PRO A 201 23.01 -3.53 17.65
CA PRO A 201 23.75 -4.17 16.56
C PRO A 201 22.85 -4.84 15.51
N GLY A 202 21.79 -5.52 15.93
CA GLY A 202 20.84 -6.18 15.02
C GLY A 202 20.14 -5.18 14.10
N VAL A 203 19.74 -4.02 14.63
CA VAL A 203 19.12 -2.94 13.83
C VAL A 203 20.16 -2.27 12.92
N LYS A 204 21.38 -2.04 13.43
CA LYS A 204 22.49 -1.46 12.64
C LYS A 204 22.86 -2.33 11.43
N ALA A 205 22.70 -3.64 11.53
CA ALA A 205 23.01 -4.59 10.47
C ALA A 205 21.92 -4.66 9.37
N VAL A 206 20.75 -4.05 9.59
CA VAL A 206 19.65 -4.07 8.62
C VAL A 206 20.04 -3.31 7.35
N HIS A 207 19.77 -3.94 6.21
CA HIS A 207 19.98 -3.35 4.89
C HIS A 207 18.78 -3.66 3.99
N VAL A 208 18.00 -2.63 3.69
CA VAL A 208 16.96 -2.69 2.66
C VAL A 208 17.61 -2.36 1.32
N GLY A 209 17.46 -3.26 0.35
CA GLY A 209 17.97 -3.05 -1.00
C GLY A 209 17.25 -1.92 -1.73
N ALA A 210 17.69 -1.63 -2.96
CA ALA A 210 17.01 -0.67 -3.82
C ALA A 210 15.53 -1.07 -4.06
N PRO A 211 14.64 -0.11 -4.31
CA PRO A 211 13.27 -0.40 -4.72
C PRO A 211 13.23 -1.36 -5.92
N LEU A 212 12.35 -2.35 -5.86
CA LEU A 212 12.16 -3.32 -6.93
C LEU A 212 11.35 -2.70 -8.08
N GLN A 213 11.54 -3.20 -9.30
CA GLN A 213 10.81 -2.69 -10.46
C GLN A 213 9.39 -3.25 -10.46
N ALA A 214 8.38 -2.38 -10.39
CA ALA A 214 6.99 -2.78 -10.63
C ALA A 214 6.81 -3.15 -12.09
N VAL A 215 6.25 -4.33 -12.36
CA VAL A 215 5.99 -4.86 -13.69
C VAL A 215 4.61 -5.50 -13.77
N ARG A 216 4.08 -5.53 -14.99
CA ARG A 216 2.87 -6.25 -15.35
C ARG A 216 3.21 -7.32 -16.37
N LEU A 217 2.70 -8.53 -16.14
CA LEU A 217 2.95 -9.68 -17.00
C LEU A 217 1.76 -9.87 -17.94
N TRP A 218 1.93 -9.56 -19.22
CA TRP A 218 0.87 -9.62 -20.22
C TRP A 218 0.86 -10.93 -20.98
N ALA A 219 -0.32 -11.53 -21.11
CA ALA A 219 -0.63 -12.65 -21.97
C ALA A 219 -1.71 -12.23 -22.98
N GLY A 220 -1.29 -11.79 -24.17
CA GLY A 220 -2.19 -11.17 -25.15
C GLY A 220 -2.87 -9.91 -24.57
N GLY A 221 -4.20 -9.91 -24.55
CA GLY A 221 -5.02 -8.84 -23.95
C GLY A 221 -5.39 -9.07 -22.48
N ASN A 222 -4.74 -10.01 -21.79
CA ASN A 222 -4.92 -10.32 -20.38
C ASN A 222 -3.60 -10.12 -19.62
N VAL A 223 -3.67 -10.12 -18.29
CA VAL A 223 -2.52 -10.01 -17.40
C VAL A 223 -2.54 -11.14 -16.38
N ILE A 224 -1.35 -11.58 -15.96
CA ILE A 224 -1.18 -12.60 -14.93
C ILE A 224 -1.31 -11.94 -13.55
N LYS A 225 -2.20 -12.49 -12.74
CA LYS A 225 -2.59 -12.01 -11.42
C LYS A 225 -2.35 -13.07 -10.34
N ALA A 226 -2.28 -12.65 -9.09
CA ALA A 226 -2.20 -13.52 -7.94
C ALA A 226 -3.33 -13.26 -6.94
N HIS A 227 -3.95 -14.32 -6.44
CA HIS A 227 -4.97 -14.19 -5.41
C HIS A 227 -4.35 -13.78 -4.07
N ARG A 228 -4.98 -12.76 -3.48
CA ARG A 228 -4.60 -12.10 -2.23
C ARG A 228 -5.17 -12.80 -1.00
N HIS A 229 -4.85 -12.36 0.21
CA HIS A 229 -5.39 -12.98 1.44
C HIS A 229 -6.88 -12.66 1.65
N TRP A 230 -7.32 -11.46 1.28
CA TRP A 230 -8.67 -10.93 1.52
C TRP A 230 -9.30 -10.38 0.24
N ASN A 231 -10.48 -10.85 -0.13
CA ASN A 231 -11.21 -10.35 -1.29
C ASN A 231 -11.59 -8.87 -1.10
N ALA A 232 -11.87 -8.18 -2.21
CA ALA A 232 -12.28 -6.77 -2.20
C ALA A 232 -13.59 -6.52 -1.41
N ASP A 233 -14.36 -7.57 -1.11
CA ASP A 233 -15.59 -7.53 -0.33
C ASP A 233 -15.39 -7.85 1.17
N ASP A 234 -14.15 -7.99 1.64
CA ASP A 234 -13.70 -8.40 2.99
C ASP A 234 -13.78 -9.89 3.32
N SER A 235 -14.23 -10.75 2.40
CA SER A 235 -14.20 -12.19 2.66
C SER A 235 -12.77 -12.76 2.59
N VAL A 236 -12.47 -13.79 3.38
CA VAL A 236 -11.22 -14.54 3.25
C VAL A 236 -11.16 -15.16 1.85
N ASN A 237 -10.03 -15.03 1.17
CA ASN A 237 -9.86 -15.63 -0.15
C ASN A 237 -9.41 -17.10 -0.02
N GLU A 238 -10.32 -18.03 -0.31
CA GLU A 238 -10.06 -19.48 -0.28
C GLU A 238 -9.04 -19.95 -1.35
N LYS A 239 -8.72 -19.09 -2.32
CA LYS A 239 -7.77 -19.35 -3.41
C LYS A 239 -6.45 -18.61 -3.21
N PHE A 240 -6.16 -18.12 -2.00
CA PHE A 240 -4.92 -17.42 -1.68
C PHE A 240 -3.70 -18.08 -2.33
N GLY A 241 -2.88 -17.26 -3.01
CA GLY A 241 -1.65 -17.69 -3.67
C GLY A 241 -1.82 -18.43 -4.99
N ARG A 242 -3.05 -18.71 -5.45
CA ARG A 242 -3.27 -19.21 -6.81
C ARG A 242 -3.03 -18.09 -7.84
N VAL A 243 -2.33 -18.44 -8.91
CA VAL A 243 -2.06 -17.56 -10.06
C VAL A 243 -3.10 -17.81 -11.15
N TYR A 244 -3.54 -16.73 -11.79
CA TYR A 244 -4.57 -16.75 -12.85
C TYR A 244 -4.32 -15.64 -13.87
N ALA A 245 -5.00 -15.67 -15.01
CA ALA A 245 -4.96 -14.57 -15.97
C ALA A 245 -6.37 -14.02 -16.21
N ALA A 246 -6.46 -12.71 -16.32
CA ALA A 246 -7.72 -12.01 -16.57
C ALA A 246 -7.45 -10.66 -17.23
N LYS A 247 -8.51 -9.96 -17.63
CA LYS A 247 -8.39 -8.58 -18.10
C LYS A 247 -7.75 -7.67 -17.03
N PRO A 248 -6.96 -6.66 -17.43
CA PRO A 248 -6.46 -5.66 -16.49
C PRO A 248 -7.60 -5.03 -15.70
N SER A 249 -7.36 -4.76 -14.42
CA SER A 249 -8.27 -4.05 -13.54
C SER A 249 -8.48 -2.62 -14.05
N VAL A 250 -9.74 -2.17 -14.18
CA VAL A 250 -10.08 -0.80 -14.61
C VAL A 250 -11.16 -0.24 -13.70
N GLY A 251 -10.82 0.79 -12.91
CA GLY A 251 -11.77 1.51 -12.06
C GLY A 251 -12.37 0.65 -10.92
N PRO A 252 -13.48 1.10 -10.32
CA PRO A 252 -14.09 0.44 -9.18
C PRO A 252 -14.47 -1.01 -9.53
N LEU A 253 -14.19 -1.95 -8.61
CA LEU A 253 -14.29 -3.42 -8.72
C LEU A 253 -13.02 -4.15 -9.18
N GLY A 254 -11.99 -3.45 -9.65
CA GLY A 254 -10.67 -4.03 -9.91
C GLY A 254 -9.70 -3.76 -8.75
N VAL A 255 -8.85 -4.74 -8.40
CA VAL A 255 -7.70 -4.54 -7.50
C VAL A 255 -6.44 -4.48 -8.36
N LEU A 256 -5.74 -3.34 -8.35
CA LEU A 256 -4.50 -3.10 -9.10
C LEU A 256 -3.36 -3.95 -8.55
N ASP A 257 -3.26 -4.11 -7.23
CA ASP A 257 -2.16 -4.86 -6.62
C ASP A 257 -2.15 -6.35 -7.05
N ASP A 258 -3.31 -6.92 -7.39
CA ASP A 258 -3.46 -8.32 -7.85
C ASP A 258 -2.67 -8.63 -9.12
N GLU A 259 -2.41 -7.62 -9.95
CA GLU A 259 -1.78 -7.72 -11.26
C GLU A 259 -0.38 -7.10 -11.32
N ILE A 260 0.10 -6.53 -10.21
CA ILE A 260 1.43 -5.95 -10.11
C ILE A 260 2.39 -6.94 -9.45
N TRP A 261 3.48 -7.20 -10.16
CA TRP A 261 4.61 -7.97 -9.69
C TRP A 261 5.80 -7.03 -9.47
N LEU A 262 6.67 -7.34 -8.51
CA LEU A 262 7.92 -6.63 -8.27
C LEU A 262 9.07 -7.51 -8.73
N TRP A 263 9.78 -7.06 -9.75
CA TRP A 263 10.90 -7.78 -10.35
C TRP A 263 12.22 -7.42 -9.63
N ASP A 264 12.85 -8.43 -9.03
CA ASP A 264 14.24 -8.38 -8.56
C ASP A 264 15.14 -9.02 -9.61
N ALA A 265 15.69 -8.20 -10.51
CA ALA A 265 16.60 -8.66 -11.56
C ALA A 265 17.87 -9.31 -11.02
N ALA A 266 18.36 -8.89 -9.85
CA ALA A 266 19.60 -9.41 -9.26
C ALA A 266 19.41 -10.83 -8.73
N SER A 267 18.24 -11.12 -8.17
CA SER A 267 17.90 -12.46 -7.67
C SER A 267 17.12 -13.31 -8.68
N SER A 268 16.66 -12.71 -9.79
CA SER A 268 15.73 -13.30 -10.77
C SER A 268 14.38 -13.72 -10.18
N ILE A 269 13.82 -12.94 -9.25
CA ILE A 269 12.59 -13.28 -8.50
C ILE A 269 11.46 -12.29 -8.81
N LEU A 270 10.25 -12.81 -8.97
CA LEU A 270 9.01 -12.02 -9.07
C LEU A 270 8.24 -12.11 -7.75
N TYR A 271 8.08 -10.98 -7.06
CA TYR A 271 7.27 -10.85 -5.85
C TYR A 271 5.87 -10.35 -6.22
N SER A 272 4.82 -11.00 -5.73
CA SER A 272 3.45 -10.52 -5.86
C SER A 272 3.21 -9.37 -4.89
N LYS A 273 2.79 -8.21 -5.40
CA LYS A 273 2.37 -7.09 -4.53
C LYS A 273 1.13 -7.50 -3.72
N SER A 274 0.25 -8.31 -4.31
CA SER A 274 -0.99 -8.74 -3.68
C SER A 274 -0.86 -9.82 -2.61
N SER A 275 -0.06 -10.86 -2.80
CA SER A 275 0.09 -11.93 -1.80
C SER A 275 1.31 -11.75 -0.89
N ASN A 276 2.22 -10.82 -1.22
CA ASN A 276 3.54 -10.68 -0.58
C ASN A 276 4.33 -12.01 -0.58
N GLN A 277 4.11 -12.82 -1.61
CA GLN A 277 4.77 -14.09 -1.87
C GLN A 277 5.42 -14.08 -3.25
N CYS A 278 6.27 -15.06 -3.54
CA CYS A 278 7.04 -15.13 -4.76
C CYS A 278 6.37 -16.05 -5.78
N LEU A 279 6.44 -15.72 -7.06
CA LEU A 279 6.01 -16.60 -8.14
C LEU A 279 6.87 -17.88 -8.12
N ASP A 280 6.22 -19.04 -8.01
CA ASP A 280 6.84 -20.33 -7.77
C ASP A 280 6.32 -21.40 -8.73
N SER A 281 7.26 -22.06 -9.43
CA SER A 281 7.00 -23.24 -10.27
C SER A 281 7.30 -24.52 -9.48
N TYR A 282 6.28 -25.22 -9.02
CA TYR A 282 6.41 -26.41 -8.20
C TYR A 282 6.02 -27.68 -8.93
N GLY A 283 6.79 -28.75 -8.76
CA GLY A 283 6.50 -30.07 -9.32
C GLY A 283 7.76 -30.87 -9.63
N ASP A 284 7.65 -31.83 -10.54
CA ASP A 284 8.77 -32.68 -11.00
C ASP A 284 9.23 -32.33 -12.42
N LEU A 285 10.21 -33.05 -12.97
CA LEU A 285 10.77 -32.77 -14.30
C LEU A 285 9.78 -32.94 -15.47
N ASN A 286 8.58 -33.46 -15.22
CA ASN A 286 7.56 -33.73 -16.25
C ASN A 286 6.28 -32.91 -16.05
N THR A 287 6.03 -32.45 -14.83
CA THR A 287 4.82 -31.71 -14.45
C THR A 287 5.18 -30.58 -13.52
N GLN A 288 4.69 -29.38 -13.82
CA GLN A 288 4.91 -28.18 -13.03
C GLN A 288 3.58 -27.45 -12.86
N THR A 289 3.40 -26.82 -11.70
CA THR A 289 2.27 -25.95 -11.39
C THR A 289 2.77 -24.58 -10.97
N LEU A 290 2.04 -23.54 -11.37
CA LEU A 290 2.38 -22.15 -11.03
C LEU A 290 1.49 -21.66 -9.89
N HIS A 291 2.11 -21.09 -8.86
CA HIS A 291 1.43 -20.47 -7.72
C HIS A 291 2.33 -19.41 -7.09
N THR A 292 1.91 -18.81 -5.98
CA THR A 292 2.80 -18.04 -5.11
C THR A 292 3.14 -18.82 -3.86
N TYR A 293 4.39 -18.68 -3.40
CA TYR A 293 4.90 -19.32 -2.20
C TYR A 293 5.83 -18.39 -1.42
N ASP A 294 6.13 -18.75 -0.18
CA ASP A 294 7.03 -17.97 0.66
C ASP A 294 8.39 -17.76 -0.01
N CYS A 295 8.83 -16.51 -0.01
CA CYS A 295 9.97 -16.07 -0.80
C CYS A 295 11.30 -16.58 -0.23
N SER A 296 12.12 -17.16 -1.10
CA SER A 296 13.46 -17.60 -0.74
C SER A 296 14.45 -17.40 -1.89
N LYS A 297 15.54 -16.65 -1.64
CA LYS A 297 16.60 -16.39 -2.64
C LYS A 297 17.36 -17.64 -3.07
N VAL A 298 17.29 -18.72 -2.28
CA VAL A 298 17.92 -20.00 -2.59
C VAL A 298 16.98 -20.98 -3.29
N ASN A 299 15.67 -20.70 -3.32
CA ASN A 299 14.70 -21.57 -3.99
C ASN A 299 14.79 -21.40 -5.51
N HIS A 300 15.26 -22.44 -6.21
CA HIS A 300 15.39 -22.43 -7.67
C HIS A 300 14.04 -22.38 -8.40
N ASN A 301 12.95 -22.86 -7.78
CA ASN A 301 11.61 -22.81 -8.35
C ASN A 301 11.04 -21.38 -8.47
N GLN A 302 11.64 -20.43 -7.75
CA GLN A 302 11.23 -19.01 -7.74
C GLN A 302 12.11 -18.14 -8.64
N LYS A 303 13.02 -18.75 -9.40
CA LYS A 303 13.94 -18.05 -10.28
C LYS A 303 13.45 -18.09 -11.71
N TRP A 304 13.46 -16.95 -12.37
CA TRP A 304 12.83 -16.75 -13.67
C TRP A 304 13.79 -16.13 -14.69
N SER A 305 13.85 -16.72 -15.89
CA SER A 305 14.52 -16.13 -17.04
C SER A 305 13.47 -15.41 -17.89
N VAL A 306 13.67 -14.10 -18.11
CA VAL A 306 12.79 -13.27 -18.93
C VAL A 306 13.53 -12.91 -20.22
N ALA A 307 13.12 -13.50 -21.33
CA ALA A 307 13.76 -13.29 -22.63
C ALA A 307 12.81 -13.60 -23.77
N ASN A 308 12.95 -12.90 -24.91
CA ASN A 308 12.22 -13.18 -26.16
C ASN A 308 10.69 -13.26 -25.99
N GLY A 309 10.13 -12.41 -25.12
CA GLY A 309 8.69 -12.42 -24.82
C GLY A 309 8.22 -13.68 -24.11
N ASN A 310 9.09 -14.36 -23.36
CA ASN A 310 8.79 -15.56 -22.60
C ASN A 310 9.35 -15.43 -21.17
N ILE A 311 8.72 -16.12 -20.23
CA ILE A 311 9.13 -16.23 -18.83
C ILE A 311 9.29 -17.72 -18.50
N ALA A 312 10.54 -18.15 -18.36
CA ALA A 312 10.91 -19.54 -18.11
C ALA A 312 11.39 -19.73 -16.67
N SER A 313 11.01 -20.83 -16.03
CA SER A 313 11.61 -21.22 -14.75
C SER A 313 13.08 -21.60 -14.95
N GLN A 314 13.94 -21.17 -14.02
CA GLN A 314 15.36 -21.54 -13.98
C GLN A 314 15.60 -22.81 -13.15
N ASN A 315 14.55 -23.57 -12.80
CA ASN A 315 14.70 -24.89 -12.20
C ASN A 315 15.07 -25.95 -13.27
N ASP A 316 15.38 -27.16 -12.81
CA ASP A 316 15.85 -28.24 -13.69
C ASP A 316 14.78 -28.76 -14.66
N ALA A 317 13.50 -28.37 -14.49
CA ALA A 317 12.41 -28.83 -15.36
C ALA A 317 12.34 -28.05 -16.68
N ASN A 318 12.83 -26.79 -16.72
CA ASN A 318 12.83 -25.90 -17.90
C ASN A 318 11.43 -25.69 -18.52
N PHE A 319 10.47 -25.28 -17.68
CA PHE A 319 9.10 -24.96 -18.08
C PHE A 319 8.92 -23.45 -18.26
N CYS A 320 8.06 -23.08 -19.19
CA CYS A 320 7.65 -21.72 -19.48
C CYS A 320 6.20 -21.50 -19.02
N ILE A 321 5.93 -20.26 -18.61
CA ILE A 321 4.56 -19.83 -18.33
C ILE A 321 3.75 -19.90 -19.64
N ASP A 322 2.58 -20.52 -19.58
CA ASP A 322 1.70 -20.76 -20.72
C ASP A 322 0.27 -20.30 -20.38
N VAL A 323 -0.27 -19.41 -21.20
CA VAL A 323 -1.63 -18.89 -21.06
C VAL A 323 -2.38 -19.06 -22.39
N ASP A 324 -3.21 -20.10 -22.46
CA ASP A 324 -4.13 -20.29 -23.57
C ASP A 324 -5.34 -19.34 -23.44
N VAL A 325 -5.29 -18.24 -24.17
CA VAL A 325 -6.36 -17.21 -24.17
C VAL A 325 -7.64 -17.67 -24.87
N ASN A 326 -7.61 -18.78 -25.62
CA ASN A 326 -8.77 -19.34 -26.32
C ASN A 326 -9.41 -20.50 -25.55
N ARG A 327 -8.75 -21.00 -24.50
CA ARG A 327 -9.29 -22.03 -23.62
C ARG A 327 -10.52 -21.52 -22.88
N PRO A 328 -11.56 -22.35 -22.65
CA PRO A 328 -12.65 -22.02 -21.75
C PRO A 328 -12.15 -21.58 -20.36
N THR A 329 -12.71 -20.48 -19.86
CA THR A 329 -12.38 -19.97 -18.52
C THR A 329 -12.82 -20.94 -17.43
N THR A 330 -12.21 -20.84 -16.26
CA THR A 330 -12.66 -21.53 -15.05
C THR A 330 -14.03 -21.01 -14.59
N PRO A 331 -14.73 -21.69 -13.66
CA PRO A 331 -16.07 -21.29 -13.21
C PRO A 331 -16.17 -19.87 -12.64
N ASP A 332 -15.05 -19.32 -12.18
CA ASP A 332 -14.89 -17.94 -11.70
C ASP A 332 -14.54 -16.94 -12.82
N GLY A 333 -14.61 -17.34 -14.08
CA GLY A 333 -14.39 -16.48 -15.25
C GLY A 333 -12.93 -16.20 -15.59
N ASN A 334 -11.98 -16.82 -14.89
CA ASN A 334 -10.54 -16.59 -15.08
C ASN A 334 -9.92 -17.55 -16.11
N LEU A 335 -8.81 -17.13 -16.73
CA LEU A 335 -7.97 -18.00 -17.53
C LEU A 335 -6.99 -18.76 -16.62
N VAL A 336 -6.71 -20.00 -17.01
CA VAL A 336 -5.69 -20.82 -16.36
C VAL A 336 -4.31 -20.37 -16.82
N VAL A 337 -3.42 -20.13 -15.86
CA VAL A 337 -1.98 -19.95 -16.12
C VAL A 337 -1.30 -21.27 -15.81
N ALA A 338 -0.80 -21.93 -16.85
CA ALA A 338 -0.16 -23.23 -16.77
C ALA A 338 1.36 -23.10 -16.89
N MET A 339 2.05 -24.21 -16.62
CA MET A 339 3.45 -24.39 -16.96
C MET A 339 3.52 -25.45 -18.05
N TYR A 340 4.22 -25.17 -19.16
CA TYR A 340 4.51 -26.13 -20.21
C TYR A 340 5.98 -26.11 -20.60
N ARG A 341 6.48 -27.19 -21.21
CA ARG A 341 7.85 -27.20 -21.74
C ARG A 341 8.03 -26.03 -22.71
N CYS A 342 9.13 -25.30 -22.53
CA CYS A 342 9.47 -24.18 -23.39
C CYS A 342 9.64 -24.65 -24.84
N ASN A 343 8.77 -24.22 -25.74
CA ASN A 343 8.78 -24.62 -27.15
C ASN A 343 8.48 -23.46 -28.12
N GLY A 344 8.28 -22.24 -27.59
CA GLY A 344 7.98 -21.06 -28.40
C GLY A 344 6.55 -21.01 -28.92
N HIS A 345 5.64 -21.80 -28.34
CA HIS A 345 4.22 -21.74 -28.69
C HIS A 345 3.66 -20.33 -28.40
N PRO A 346 2.70 -19.81 -29.20
CA PRO A 346 2.13 -18.47 -28.99
C PRO A 346 1.54 -18.22 -27.59
N ASN A 347 1.06 -19.26 -26.92
CA ASN A 347 0.55 -19.17 -25.54
C ASN A 347 1.65 -18.89 -24.50
N GLN A 348 2.93 -19.06 -24.86
CA GLN A 348 4.09 -18.75 -24.04
C GLN A 348 4.62 -17.34 -24.29
N LEU A 349 3.92 -16.53 -25.10
CA LEU A 349 4.24 -15.13 -25.32
C LEU A 349 3.75 -14.28 -24.14
N ILE A 350 4.58 -14.21 -23.10
CA ILE A 350 4.38 -13.44 -21.88
C ILE A 350 5.35 -12.25 -21.85
N SER A 351 4.84 -11.05 -22.13
CA SER A 351 5.65 -9.84 -22.07
C SER A 351 5.62 -9.23 -20.67
N MET A 352 6.80 -9.01 -20.08
CA MET A 352 6.96 -8.26 -18.84
C MET A 352 7.15 -6.77 -19.17
N VAL A 353 6.21 -5.93 -18.73
CA VAL A 353 6.21 -4.49 -19.01
C VAL A 353 6.40 -3.73 -17.69
N PRO A 354 7.44 -2.89 -17.55
CA PRO A 354 7.58 -2.02 -16.39
C PRO A 354 6.42 -1.03 -16.26
N ALA A 355 5.93 -0.82 -15.04
CA ALA A 355 4.83 0.12 -14.78
C ALA A 355 5.18 1.57 -15.17
N ALA A 356 6.45 1.95 -15.01
CA ALA A 356 6.98 3.24 -15.43
C ALA A 356 7.06 3.42 -16.97
N ASP A 357 6.94 2.33 -17.74
CA ASP A 357 6.98 2.32 -19.20
C ASP A 357 5.63 1.92 -19.82
N GLU A 358 4.60 1.68 -19.00
CA GLU A 358 3.27 1.25 -19.44
C GLU A 358 2.32 2.45 -19.54
N PRO A 359 1.93 2.88 -20.75
CA PRO A 359 1.00 4.00 -20.90
C PRO A 359 -0.39 3.64 -20.34
N LEU A 360 -0.90 4.54 -19.51
CA LEU A 360 -2.21 4.48 -18.89
C LEU A 360 -3.03 5.70 -19.32
N GLU A 361 -4.34 5.53 -19.45
CA GLU A 361 -5.28 6.65 -19.43
C GLU A 361 -5.85 6.79 -18.02
N ILE A 362 -5.84 8.02 -17.51
CA ILE A 362 -6.48 8.37 -16.24
C ILE A 362 -7.79 9.09 -16.57
N GLY A 363 -8.88 8.34 -16.61
CA GLY A 363 -10.22 8.85 -16.84
C GLY A 363 -10.78 9.55 -15.59
N ILE A 364 -11.69 10.49 -15.78
CA ILE A 364 -12.44 11.16 -14.70
C ILE A 364 -13.90 11.25 -15.07
N LYS A 365 -14.76 11.09 -14.06
CA LYS A 365 -16.22 11.09 -14.21
C LYS A 365 -16.63 9.95 -15.15
N THR A 366 -17.75 9.29 -14.90
CA THR A 366 -18.17 8.13 -15.71
C THR A 366 -18.61 8.50 -17.14
N ASN A 367 -18.42 9.75 -17.56
CA ASN A 367 -18.85 10.33 -18.84
C ASN A 367 -17.71 10.51 -19.86
N GLY A 368 -16.54 9.90 -19.62
CA GLY A 368 -15.45 9.85 -20.61
C GLY A 368 -14.47 11.02 -20.58
N GLY A 369 -14.44 11.80 -19.50
CA GLY A 369 -13.37 12.78 -19.27
C GLY A 369 -12.01 12.11 -19.05
N VAL A 370 -10.92 12.80 -19.37
CA VAL A 370 -9.55 12.29 -19.23
C VAL A 370 -8.59 13.35 -18.68
N LEU A 371 -7.68 12.94 -17.80
CA LEU A 371 -6.57 13.76 -17.34
C LEU A 371 -5.63 14.06 -18.50
N THR A 372 -5.37 15.34 -18.73
CA THR A 372 -4.67 15.83 -19.92
C THR A 372 -3.55 16.78 -19.52
N GLU A 373 -2.38 16.54 -20.11
CA GLU A 373 -1.26 17.47 -20.10
C GLU A 373 -1.25 18.28 -21.40
N TRP A 374 -1.20 19.60 -21.29
CA TRP A 374 -1.07 20.47 -22.46
C TRP A 374 -0.25 21.72 -22.14
N TYR A 375 0.94 21.83 -22.74
CA TYR A 375 1.90 22.94 -22.52
C TYR A 375 2.20 23.19 -21.03
N GLY A 376 2.40 22.11 -20.26
CA GLY A 376 2.73 22.15 -18.83
C GLY A 376 1.53 22.36 -17.90
N LYS A 377 0.32 22.55 -18.44
CA LYS A 377 -0.92 22.59 -17.66
C LYS A 377 -1.49 21.19 -17.53
N VAL A 378 -2.00 20.87 -16.34
CA VAL A 378 -2.73 19.63 -16.08
C VAL A 378 -4.21 19.96 -15.90
N THR A 379 -5.04 19.46 -16.81
CA THR A 379 -6.49 19.68 -16.83
C THR A 379 -7.19 18.33 -16.89
N TRP A 380 -8.51 18.33 -16.73
CA TRP A 380 -9.31 17.24 -17.30
C TRP A 380 -10.15 17.75 -18.46
N GLU A 381 -10.28 16.95 -19.51
CA GLU A 381 -10.94 17.34 -20.75
C GLU A 381 -11.92 16.26 -21.22
N THR A 382 -12.98 16.67 -21.91
CA THR A 382 -13.93 15.75 -22.57
C THR A 382 -13.61 15.54 -24.04
N SER A 383 -12.88 16.46 -24.66
CA SER A 383 -12.41 16.36 -26.04
C SER A 383 -10.96 15.90 -26.04
N ARG A 384 -10.65 14.87 -26.84
CA ARG A 384 -9.29 14.40 -27.02
C ARG A 384 -8.54 15.31 -27.99
N LYS A 385 -7.28 15.60 -27.68
CA LYS A 385 -6.30 16.24 -28.56
C LYS A 385 -5.86 15.25 -29.65
N ASP A 386 -5.38 15.79 -30.76
CA ASP A 386 -4.81 14.99 -31.85
C ASP A 386 -3.59 14.19 -31.40
N ASN A 387 -2.79 14.75 -30.48
CA ASN A 387 -1.70 14.02 -29.85
C ASN A 387 -2.22 13.16 -28.69
N ALA A 388 -2.30 11.85 -28.90
CA ALA A 388 -2.73 10.89 -27.89
C ALA A 388 -1.83 10.89 -26.63
N ASP A 389 -0.54 11.20 -26.76
CA ASP A 389 0.40 11.15 -25.62
C ASP A 389 0.04 12.17 -24.53
N CYS A 390 -0.66 13.26 -24.89
CA CYS A 390 -1.14 14.27 -23.94
C CYS A 390 -2.19 13.74 -22.95
N HIS A 391 -2.83 12.60 -23.26
CA HIS A 391 -3.81 11.94 -22.38
C HIS A 391 -3.24 10.69 -21.70
N GLN A 392 -1.95 10.42 -21.90
CA GLN A 392 -1.30 9.20 -21.42
C GLN A 392 -0.30 9.51 -20.32
N TRP A 393 -0.31 8.64 -19.32
CA TRP A 393 0.46 8.77 -18.09
C TRP A 393 1.13 7.44 -17.76
N PHE A 394 2.19 7.50 -16.98
CA PHE A 394 2.79 6.33 -16.35
C PHE A 394 2.54 6.42 -14.85
N TYR A 395 2.09 5.33 -14.23
CA TYR A 395 1.98 5.24 -12.77
C TYR A 395 2.83 4.10 -12.26
N ASP A 396 3.82 4.43 -11.44
CA ASP A 396 4.66 3.44 -10.78
C ASP A 396 4.19 3.27 -9.32
N PRO A 397 3.58 2.13 -8.95
CA PRO A 397 3.06 1.88 -7.62
C PRO A 397 4.15 1.58 -6.57
N VAL A 398 5.43 1.57 -6.93
CA VAL A 398 6.58 1.50 -6.02
C VAL A 398 7.09 2.90 -5.73
N THR A 399 7.43 3.68 -6.76
CA THR A 399 7.90 5.06 -6.54
C THR A 399 6.76 6.05 -6.23
N GLN A 400 5.50 5.65 -6.46
CA GLN A 400 4.28 6.45 -6.31
C GLN A 400 4.26 7.71 -7.18
N LEU A 401 5.01 7.69 -8.29
CA LEU A 401 5.05 8.79 -9.25
C LEU A 401 3.98 8.60 -10.33
N ILE A 402 3.34 9.70 -10.73
CA ILE A 402 2.52 9.79 -11.93
C ILE A 402 3.27 10.68 -12.93
N ALA A 403 3.83 10.08 -13.98
CA ALA A 403 4.63 10.78 -14.98
C ALA A 403 3.84 11.05 -16.27
N SER A 404 4.04 12.21 -16.87
CA SER A 404 3.44 12.55 -18.17
C SER A 404 4.17 11.82 -19.30
N LYS A 405 3.42 11.25 -20.24
CA LYS A 405 4.00 10.68 -21.46
C LYS A 405 4.41 11.76 -22.47
N SER A 406 3.56 12.76 -22.69
CA SER A 406 3.84 13.88 -23.61
C SER A 406 4.97 14.79 -23.12
N HIS A 407 5.20 14.87 -21.81
CA HIS A 407 6.26 15.67 -21.21
C HIS A 407 7.26 14.79 -20.44
N ARG A 408 8.10 14.10 -21.19
CA ARG A 408 9.06 13.11 -20.66
C ARG A 408 9.93 13.69 -19.53
N GLY A 409 9.98 12.98 -18.41
CA GLY A 409 10.76 13.37 -17.23
C GLY A 409 10.03 14.31 -16.27
N MET A 410 8.76 14.63 -16.54
CA MET A 410 7.92 15.45 -15.67
C MET A 410 6.83 14.61 -14.99
N CYS A 411 6.63 14.87 -13.70
CA CYS A 411 5.71 14.16 -12.82
C CYS A 411 4.70 15.13 -12.21
N LEU A 412 3.53 14.59 -11.87
CA LEU A 412 2.48 15.30 -11.16
C LEU A 412 2.96 15.70 -9.76
N ASP A 413 2.94 17.00 -9.47
CA ASP A 413 3.48 17.60 -8.26
C ASP A 413 2.45 18.54 -7.61
N ALA A 414 2.26 18.40 -6.31
CA ALA A 414 1.44 19.28 -5.50
C ALA A 414 2.16 19.65 -4.20
N TYR A 415 2.63 20.90 -4.12
CA TYR A 415 3.45 21.39 -3.00
C TYR A 415 2.64 22.13 -1.92
N GLU A 416 1.37 22.43 -2.18
CA GLU A 416 0.50 23.17 -1.26
C GLU A 416 -0.53 22.24 -0.61
N ARG A 417 -0.40 21.98 0.69
CA ARG A 417 -1.33 21.15 1.47
C ARG A 417 -2.61 21.90 1.88
N LYS A 418 -3.44 22.26 0.90
CA LYS A 418 -4.71 22.99 1.11
C LYS A 418 -5.73 22.71 0.01
N ASN A 419 -6.98 23.08 0.27
CA ASN A 419 -8.00 23.16 -0.77
C ASN A 419 -7.60 24.20 -1.81
N TYR A 420 -7.79 23.87 -3.08
CA TYR A 420 -7.26 24.60 -4.24
C TYR A 420 -5.72 24.63 -4.30
N GLY A 421 -5.04 23.71 -3.63
CA GLY A 421 -3.58 23.56 -3.74
C GLY A 421 -3.19 23.26 -5.18
N VAL A 422 -2.18 23.96 -5.69
CA VAL A 422 -1.76 23.83 -7.09
C VAL A 422 -1.25 22.42 -7.39
N VAL A 423 -1.77 21.83 -8.46
CA VAL A 423 -1.25 20.61 -9.08
C VAL A 423 -0.64 20.99 -10.42
N HIS A 424 0.61 20.62 -10.65
CA HIS A 424 1.36 20.96 -11.85
C HIS A 424 2.35 19.86 -12.23
N LEU A 425 3.10 20.09 -13.29
CA LEU A 425 4.23 19.24 -13.66
C LEU A 425 5.54 19.78 -13.11
N TYR A 426 6.33 18.91 -12.50
CA TYR A 426 7.69 19.20 -12.06
C TYR A 426 8.63 18.05 -12.40
N SER A 427 9.95 18.30 -12.41
CA SER A 427 10.92 17.25 -12.72
C SER A 427 10.74 16.06 -11.77
N CYS A 428 10.65 14.86 -12.34
CA CYS A 428 10.42 13.64 -11.57
C CYS A 428 11.56 13.40 -10.58
N ASN A 429 11.22 13.22 -9.31
CA ASN A 429 12.15 12.84 -8.27
C ASN A 429 11.48 11.84 -7.30
N ALA A 430 12.01 10.62 -7.26
CA ALA A 430 11.50 9.56 -6.40
C ALA A 430 11.66 9.85 -4.89
N THR A 431 12.37 10.89 -4.47
CA THR A 431 12.43 11.33 -3.06
C THR A 431 11.59 12.57 -2.77
N ASN A 432 11.00 13.20 -3.79
CA ASN A 432 10.16 14.39 -3.60
C ASN A 432 8.81 13.97 -3.01
N VAL A 433 8.52 14.46 -1.80
CA VAL A 433 7.29 14.16 -1.06
C VAL A 433 6.04 14.75 -1.69
N ASN A 434 6.18 15.78 -2.54
CA ASN A 434 5.08 16.46 -3.25
C ASN A 434 4.64 15.71 -4.53
N GLN A 435 5.32 14.62 -4.89
CA GLN A 435 5.05 13.84 -6.11
C GLN A 435 4.51 12.46 -5.80
N LYS A 436 4.05 12.23 -4.57
CA LYS A 436 3.65 10.91 -4.09
C LYS A 436 2.14 10.77 -4.16
N TRP A 437 1.69 9.85 -5.00
CA TRP A 437 0.27 9.59 -5.24
C TRP A 437 -0.08 8.14 -4.95
N VAL A 438 -1.21 7.92 -4.27
CA VAL A 438 -1.76 6.60 -3.97
C VAL A 438 -3.09 6.46 -4.67
N VAL A 439 -3.18 5.51 -5.60
CA VAL A 439 -4.41 5.18 -6.30
C VAL A 439 -5.28 4.29 -5.40
N ASN A 440 -6.48 4.78 -5.10
CA ASN A 440 -7.56 3.98 -4.53
C ASN A 440 -8.42 3.45 -5.68
N ASP A 441 -8.04 2.27 -6.14
CA ASP A 441 -8.66 1.48 -7.20
C ASP A 441 -10.09 1.01 -6.89
N ILE A 442 -10.51 1.08 -5.62
CA ILE A 442 -11.87 0.71 -5.19
C ILE A 442 -12.84 1.89 -5.32
N THR A 443 -12.47 3.08 -4.86
CA THR A 443 -13.35 4.27 -4.91
C THR A 443 -13.09 5.17 -6.11
N GLY A 444 -11.95 5.00 -6.76
CA GLY A 444 -11.45 5.86 -7.84
C GLY A 444 -10.71 7.11 -7.35
N GLN A 445 -10.51 7.28 -6.05
CA GLN A 445 -9.75 8.44 -5.55
C GLN A 445 -8.25 8.29 -5.83
N ILE A 446 -7.58 9.38 -6.19
CA ILE A 446 -6.11 9.44 -6.23
C ILE A 446 -5.69 10.33 -5.06
N HIS A 447 -5.23 9.72 -3.99
CA HIS A 447 -4.81 10.42 -2.78
C HIS A 447 -3.40 10.97 -2.94
N HIS A 448 -3.13 12.15 -2.38
CA HIS A 448 -1.75 12.56 -2.14
C HIS A 448 -1.20 11.79 -0.93
N ALA A 449 -0.04 11.15 -1.07
CA ALA A 449 0.48 10.20 -0.06
C ALA A 449 0.99 10.89 1.20
N THR A 450 1.52 12.10 1.08
CA THR A 450 2.14 12.87 2.19
C THR A 450 1.30 14.06 2.63
N HIS A 451 0.46 14.60 1.72
CA HIS A 451 -0.57 15.59 2.04
C HIS A 451 -1.85 14.84 2.37
N ILE A 452 -1.74 14.04 3.43
CA ILE A 452 -2.78 13.13 3.89
C ILE A 452 -4.09 13.90 4.11
N GLY A 453 -5.18 13.35 3.59
CA GLY A 453 -6.51 13.97 3.58
C GLY A 453 -6.85 14.73 2.30
N PHE A 454 -5.88 14.93 1.39
CA PHE A 454 -6.08 15.57 0.09
C PHE A 454 -6.02 14.58 -1.06
N CYS A 455 -6.86 14.82 -2.06
CA CYS A 455 -7.02 14.02 -3.26
C CYS A 455 -6.85 14.90 -4.50
N LEU A 456 -6.47 14.29 -5.63
CA LEU A 456 -6.54 14.91 -6.93
C LEU A 456 -8.02 15.18 -7.27
N ASP A 457 -8.34 16.44 -7.56
CA ASP A 457 -9.70 16.89 -7.83
C ASP A 457 -9.75 17.63 -9.18
N GLY A 458 -10.71 17.22 -10.02
CA GLY A 458 -11.01 17.92 -11.26
C GLY A 458 -12.13 18.94 -11.05
N PRO A 459 -11.97 20.20 -11.48
CA PRO A 459 -13.02 21.22 -11.30
C PRO A 459 -14.35 20.81 -11.92
N ASP A 460 -15.45 21.43 -11.49
CA ASP A 460 -16.80 21.12 -11.96
C ASP A 460 -16.92 21.13 -13.49
N ASN A 461 -16.32 22.15 -14.11
CA ASN A 461 -16.30 22.34 -15.56
C ASN A 461 -15.05 21.73 -16.19
N ALA A 462 -15.23 21.12 -17.36
CA ALA A 462 -14.14 20.59 -18.17
C ALA A 462 -13.16 21.69 -18.60
N ASN A 463 -11.93 21.28 -18.90
CA ASN A 463 -10.80 22.13 -19.32
C ASN A 463 -10.25 23.04 -18.21
N GLY A 464 -10.75 22.92 -16.98
CA GLY A 464 -10.16 23.58 -15.81
C GLY A 464 -8.94 22.82 -15.28
N LEU A 465 -8.06 23.54 -14.59
CA LEU A 465 -6.89 22.96 -13.92
C LEU A 465 -7.31 22.04 -12.79
N VAL A 466 -6.71 20.85 -12.73
CA VAL A 466 -6.84 19.99 -11.56
C VAL A 466 -6.12 20.61 -10.36
N HIS A 467 -6.55 20.26 -9.15
CA HIS A 467 -6.03 20.82 -7.90
C HIS A 467 -6.14 19.82 -6.76
N LEU A 468 -5.55 20.14 -5.61
CA LEU A 468 -5.79 19.39 -4.38
C LEU A 468 -7.09 19.86 -3.71
N TRP A 469 -7.88 18.88 -3.27
CA TRP A 469 -9.08 19.09 -2.47
C TRP A 469 -9.18 18.05 -1.36
N SER A 470 -9.86 18.38 -0.26
CA SER A 470 -10.22 17.42 0.77
C SER A 470 -10.86 16.18 0.14
N CYS A 471 -10.43 14.98 0.55
CA CYS A 471 -10.90 13.73 -0.01
C CYS A 471 -12.36 13.44 0.39
N TYR A 472 -13.23 13.21 -0.59
CA TYR A 472 -14.60 12.76 -0.40
C TYR A 472 -14.92 11.61 -1.39
N LYS A 473 -15.10 10.38 -0.88
CA LYS A 473 -15.34 9.19 -1.73
C LYS A 473 -16.58 9.28 -2.61
N THR A 474 -17.54 10.11 -2.22
CA THR A 474 -18.78 10.34 -2.97
C THR A 474 -18.64 11.39 -4.07
N GLU A 475 -17.59 12.22 -4.03
CA GLU A 475 -17.36 13.33 -4.96
C GLU A 475 -17.05 12.80 -6.36
N ALA A 476 -17.83 13.22 -7.36
CA ALA A 476 -17.66 12.80 -8.73
C ALA A 476 -16.39 13.38 -9.36
N ASN A 477 -15.98 14.58 -8.92
CA ASN A 477 -14.74 15.25 -9.32
C ASN A 477 -13.46 14.53 -8.85
N GLN A 478 -13.59 13.56 -7.94
CA GLN A 478 -12.48 12.76 -7.41
C GLN A 478 -12.54 11.29 -7.83
N LYS A 479 -13.46 10.92 -8.72
CA LYS A 479 -13.61 9.56 -9.23
C LYS A 479 -12.84 9.40 -10.53
N TRP A 480 -11.62 8.91 -10.38
CA TRP A 480 -10.71 8.60 -11.45
C TRP A 480 -10.74 7.10 -11.77
N SER A 481 -10.51 6.76 -13.03
CA SER A 481 -10.28 5.38 -13.47
C SER A 481 -8.91 5.29 -14.13
N ILE A 482 -8.17 4.23 -13.84
CA ILE A 482 -6.88 3.98 -14.47
C ILE A 482 -7.04 2.79 -15.39
N LYS A 483 -6.71 2.99 -16.66
CA LYS A 483 -6.81 1.95 -17.70
C LYS A 483 -5.50 1.87 -18.47
N PRO A 484 -4.84 0.70 -18.57
CA PRO A 484 -3.74 0.53 -19.51
C PRO A 484 -4.22 0.75 -20.96
N VAL A 485 -3.46 1.50 -21.75
CA VAL A 485 -3.80 1.79 -23.16
C VAL A 485 -3.89 0.50 -24.00
N LYS A 486 -3.13 -0.52 -23.61
CA LYS A 486 -3.14 -1.86 -24.23
C LYS A 486 -4.41 -2.69 -23.91
N ALA A 487 -5.21 -2.30 -22.92
CA ALA A 487 -6.29 -3.11 -22.33
C ALA A 487 -7.58 -3.20 -23.15
#